data_AF-A0A151LUE7-F1
#
_entry.id   AF-A0A151LUE7-F1
#
_cell.length_a   1.000
_cell.length_b   1.000
_cell.length_c   1.000
_cell.angle_alpha   90.00
_cell.angle_beta   90.00
_cell.angle_gamma   90.00
#
_symmetry.space_group_name_H-M   'P 1'
#
loop_
_entity.id
_entity.type
_entity.pdbx_description
1 polymer ?
#
loop_
_entity_poly.entity_id
_entity_poly.type
_entity_poly.pdbx_seq_one_letter_code
_entity_poly.pdbx_strand_id
1 'polypeptide(L)'
;MDIIITTPFDKEVYEIEEITNKIVSVETVKHTKNSLHKNRDIQCPNKKKLVLPGECVLDMNDKDRFLKGGGLYEEDDMFHACILGRVNYINKLIYVEPLKGKYTGSVGDLLVGKIKDISNDKWIVEIGSYCRAFLSISQTNISIFSQRIRLYNDVINMIHIYKPDDVIACEIQRISTDGTIILHTRSSIYGKLSNGVLIIVPQTLIHNQKKHIFVFPCNVQIILGMNGYIWISSPIKKSKDTNPNSVDQNIEENKFEHVDHTTRKNISIITNIIKLLVKYHININYDTINKIYVHYTSNTNNTPSYILKPYVADSYLFNYIDKFARSNQSWGPTSTE
;
A
#
# COMPACT_ATOMS: atom_id res chain seq x y z
N MET A 1 37.00 -32.22 -25.94
CA MET A 1 36.23 -32.22 -24.68
C MET A 1 36.21 -30.80 -24.22
N ASP A 2 35.12 -30.09 -24.50
CA ASP A 2 34.98 -28.69 -24.14
C ASP A 2 34.77 -28.62 -22.63
N ILE A 3 35.75 -28.05 -21.94
CA ILE A 3 35.74 -27.89 -20.49
C ILE A 3 34.85 -26.67 -20.21
N ILE A 4 33.60 -26.94 -19.86
CA ILE A 4 32.68 -25.93 -19.37
C ILE A 4 33.01 -25.70 -17.89
N ILE A 5 33.67 -24.58 -17.61
CA ILE A 5 33.95 -24.12 -16.26
C ILE A 5 32.68 -23.48 -15.73
N THR A 6 31.92 -24.21 -14.92
CA THR A 6 30.75 -23.63 -14.23
C THR A 6 31.22 -22.88 -12.98
N THR A 7 30.89 -21.60 -12.90
CA THR A 7 31.11 -20.79 -11.70
C THR A 7 29.94 -20.97 -10.73
N PRO A 8 30.12 -20.72 -9.41
CA PRO A 8 29.03 -20.79 -8.44
C PRO A 8 27.82 -19.89 -8.78
N PHE A 9 28.03 -18.84 -9.60
CA PHE A 9 27.01 -17.90 -10.05
C PHE A 9 26.13 -18.46 -11.18
N ASP A 10 26.58 -19.48 -11.91
CA ASP A 10 25.79 -20.06 -13.01
C ASP A 10 24.51 -20.73 -12.49
N LYS A 11 24.54 -21.26 -11.26
CA LYS A 11 23.35 -21.81 -10.59
C LYS A 11 22.30 -20.73 -10.32
N GLU A 12 22.71 -19.51 -9.97
CA GLU A 12 21.79 -18.40 -9.72
C GLU A 12 21.13 -17.91 -11.03
N VAL A 13 21.85 -17.95 -12.15
CA VAL A 13 21.30 -17.63 -13.49
C VAL A 13 20.24 -18.66 -13.88
N TYR A 14 20.49 -19.96 -13.68
CA TYR A 14 19.51 -21.01 -13.94
C TYR A 14 18.25 -20.86 -13.07
N GLU A 15 18.40 -20.50 -11.78
CA GLU A 15 17.26 -20.24 -10.90
C GLU A 15 16.43 -19.03 -11.38
N ILE A 16 17.08 -17.98 -11.89
CA ILE A 16 16.39 -16.80 -12.44
C ILE A 16 15.67 -17.14 -13.76
N GLU A 17 16.28 -17.92 -14.64
CA GLU A 17 15.63 -18.41 -15.86
C GLU A 17 14.43 -19.30 -15.54
N GLU A 18 14.55 -20.18 -14.55
CA GLU A 18 13.45 -21.03 -14.09
C GLU A 18 12.31 -20.20 -13.48
N ILE A 19 12.61 -19.17 -12.69
CA ILE A 19 11.63 -18.21 -12.17
C ILE A 19 10.96 -17.45 -13.32
N THR A 20 11.72 -17.03 -14.33
CA THR A 20 11.20 -16.33 -15.51
C THR A 20 10.25 -17.25 -16.29
N ASN A 21 10.62 -18.51 -16.48
CA ASN A 21 9.78 -19.52 -17.13
C ASN A 21 8.52 -19.85 -16.31
N LYS A 22 8.62 -19.91 -14.97
CA LYS A 22 7.47 -20.04 -14.07
C LYS A 22 6.54 -18.83 -14.15
N ILE A 23 7.07 -17.61 -14.21
CA ILE A 23 6.27 -16.40 -14.38
C ILE A 23 5.54 -16.41 -15.72
N VAL A 24 6.24 -16.72 -16.81
CA VAL A 24 5.68 -16.79 -18.16
C VAL A 24 4.59 -17.86 -18.24
N SER A 25 4.80 -19.04 -17.64
CA SER A 25 3.82 -20.14 -17.63
C SER A 25 2.60 -19.87 -16.73
N VAL A 26 2.77 -19.23 -15.58
CA VAL A 26 1.65 -18.83 -14.72
C VAL A 26 0.79 -17.75 -15.40
N GLU A 27 1.39 -16.89 -16.23
CA GLU A 27 0.67 -15.85 -16.96
C GLU A 27 -0.06 -16.38 -18.21
N THR A 28 0.50 -17.35 -18.96
CA THR A 28 -0.24 -18.00 -20.06
C THR A 28 -1.53 -18.68 -19.57
N VAL A 29 -1.52 -19.20 -18.34
CA VAL A 29 -2.68 -19.80 -17.66
C VAL A 29 -3.70 -18.75 -17.18
N LYS A 30 -3.26 -17.54 -16.79
CA LYS A 30 -4.17 -16.44 -16.40
C LYS A 30 -4.82 -15.76 -17.61
N HIS A 31 -4.09 -15.62 -18.72
CA HIS A 31 -4.59 -14.98 -19.93
C HIS A 31 -5.55 -15.85 -20.75
N THR A 32 -5.62 -17.16 -20.49
CA THR A 32 -6.53 -18.06 -21.21
C THR A 32 -7.99 -17.95 -20.75
N LYS A 33 -8.33 -17.24 -19.66
CA LYS A 33 -9.69 -17.34 -19.10
C LYS A 33 -10.51 -16.09 -18.86
N ASN A 34 -10.02 -14.84 -18.82
CA ASN A 34 -10.96 -13.70 -18.66
C ASN A 34 -10.49 -12.26 -18.97
N SER A 35 -9.40 -12.01 -19.70
CA SER A 35 -8.96 -10.62 -19.98
C SER A 35 -8.56 -10.33 -21.43
N LEU A 36 -9.22 -10.96 -22.40
CA LEU A 36 -9.13 -10.61 -23.82
C LEU A 36 -10.17 -9.54 -24.22
N HIS A 37 -10.36 -8.53 -23.37
CA HIS A 37 -11.05 -7.31 -23.77
C HIS A 37 -10.08 -6.16 -23.97
N LYS A 38 -9.59 -6.11 -25.21
CA LYS A 38 -9.18 -4.94 -26.00
C LYS A 38 -8.25 -3.92 -25.32
N ASN A 39 -6.96 -4.26 -25.26
CA ASN A 39 -5.99 -3.33 -25.85
C ASN A 39 -5.82 -3.75 -27.31
N ARG A 40 -6.26 -2.88 -28.23
CA ARG A 40 -6.15 -3.08 -29.69
C ARG A 40 -4.78 -2.71 -30.25
N ASP A 41 -3.78 -2.49 -29.39
CA ASP A 41 -2.41 -2.27 -29.82
C ASP A 41 -1.67 -3.59 -29.83
N ILE A 42 -1.56 -4.17 -31.03
CA ILE A 42 -0.72 -5.33 -31.36
C ILE A 42 0.79 -5.02 -31.13
N GLN A 43 1.13 -3.77 -30.82
CA GLN A 43 2.49 -3.24 -30.77
C GLN A 43 3.19 -3.34 -29.40
N CYS A 44 2.48 -3.66 -28.32
CA CYS A 44 3.11 -3.80 -27.00
C CYS A 44 3.30 -5.28 -26.67
N PRO A 45 4.54 -5.79 -26.51
CA PRO A 45 4.76 -7.15 -26.06
C PRO A 45 4.28 -7.25 -24.61
N ASN A 46 3.06 -7.73 -24.42
CA ASN A 46 2.40 -7.81 -23.11
C ASN A 46 2.99 -8.93 -22.21
N LYS A 47 4.26 -9.31 -22.43
CA LYS A 47 5.00 -10.27 -21.60
C LYS A 47 5.76 -9.47 -20.54
N LYS A 48 5.41 -9.66 -19.27
CA LYS A 48 6.15 -9.07 -18.15
C LYS A 48 7.49 -9.78 -17.99
N LYS A 49 8.49 -9.34 -18.75
CA LYS A 49 9.87 -9.83 -18.68
C LYS A 49 10.53 -9.32 -17.39
N LEU A 50 11.16 -10.23 -16.65
CA LEU A 50 12.05 -9.87 -15.55
C LEU A 50 13.40 -9.48 -16.17
N VAL A 51 13.97 -8.35 -15.74
CA VAL A 51 15.23 -7.84 -16.26
C VAL A 51 16.23 -7.59 -15.15
N LEU A 52 17.50 -7.84 -15.45
CA LEU A 52 18.62 -7.53 -14.57
C LEU A 52 19.19 -6.13 -14.87
N PRO A 53 19.84 -5.46 -13.91
CA PRO A 53 20.58 -4.23 -14.19
C PRO A 53 21.61 -4.43 -15.30
N GLY A 54 21.64 -3.54 -16.29
CA GLY A 54 22.50 -3.58 -17.48
C GLY A 54 21.88 -4.32 -18.68
N GLU A 55 20.82 -5.10 -18.47
CA GLU A 55 20.17 -5.83 -19.57
C GLU A 55 19.49 -4.87 -20.55
N CYS A 56 19.65 -5.14 -21.85
CA CYS A 56 18.96 -4.41 -22.90
C CYS A 56 17.45 -4.74 -22.86
N VAL A 57 16.62 -3.70 -22.77
CA VAL A 57 15.16 -3.80 -22.76
C VAL A 57 14.59 -3.52 -24.14
N LEU A 58 15.14 -2.52 -24.84
CA LEU A 58 14.73 -2.16 -26.20
C LEU A 58 15.92 -1.88 -27.09
N ASP A 59 15.77 -2.35 -28.33
CA ASP A 59 16.73 -2.14 -29.39
C ASP A 59 16.51 -0.80 -30.14
N MET A 60 17.57 -0.33 -30.80
CA MET A 60 17.68 0.92 -31.54
C MET A 60 16.49 1.15 -32.49
N ASN A 61 16.02 0.09 -33.14
CA ASN A 61 14.96 0.14 -34.16
C ASN A 61 13.57 0.48 -33.58
N ASP A 62 13.33 0.19 -32.30
CA ASP A 62 12.04 0.40 -31.65
C ASP A 62 12.04 1.66 -30.75
N LYS A 63 13.17 2.36 -30.62
CA LYS A 63 13.33 3.56 -29.76
C LYS A 63 12.33 4.67 -30.10
N ASP A 64 12.14 4.99 -31.38
CA ASP A 64 11.22 6.04 -31.83
C ASP A 64 9.75 5.79 -31.46
N ARG A 65 9.41 4.55 -31.08
CA ARG A 65 8.04 4.16 -30.73
C ARG A 65 7.74 4.38 -29.25
N PHE A 66 8.76 4.42 -28.40
CA PHE A 66 8.61 4.36 -26.96
C PHE A 66 9.34 5.48 -26.21
N LEU A 67 8.71 5.95 -25.15
CA LEU A 67 9.22 6.94 -24.22
C LEU A 67 9.89 6.24 -23.04
N LYS A 68 11.05 6.76 -22.64
CA LYS A 68 11.77 6.32 -21.46
C LYS A 68 11.06 6.75 -20.18
N GLY A 69 10.73 5.78 -19.34
CA GLY A 69 10.24 5.96 -17.98
C GLY A 69 11.31 5.67 -16.92
N GLY A 70 10.87 5.47 -15.68
CA GLY A 70 11.76 5.20 -14.55
C GLY A 70 12.43 3.83 -14.62
N GLY A 71 13.63 3.73 -14.03
CA GLY A 71 14.37 2.47 -13.96
C GLY A 71 15.07 2.05 -15.25
N LEU A 72 15.07 2.93 -16.26
CA LEU A 72 15.81 2.77 -17.51
C LEU A 72 16.85 3.89 -17.66
N TYR A 73 17.99 3.55 -18.23
CA TYR A 73 18.96 4.51 -18.74
C TYR A 73 19.20 4.26 -20.22
N GLU A 74 19.86 5.23 -20.85
CA GLU A 74 20.07 5.26 -22.28
C GLU A 74 21.58 5.29 -22.53
N GLU A 75 22.04 4.29 -23.28
CA GLU A 75 23.44 4.09 -23.66
C GLU A 75 23.42 3.52 -25.08
N ASP A 76 24.29 4.04 -25.98
CA ASP A 76 24.39 3.60 -27.39
C ASP A 76 23.06 3.58 -28.18
N ASP A 77 22.15 4.53 -27.92
CA ASP A 77 20.79 4.58 -28.47
C ASP A 77 19.90 3.37 -28.14
N MET A 78 20.27 2.61 -27.12
CA MET A 78 19.52 1.48 -26.57
C MET A 78 18.98 1.85 -25.19
N PHE A 79 17.86 1.23 -24.78
CA PHE A 79 17.38 1.36 -23.41
C PHE A 79 17.81 0.16 -22.58
N HIS A 80 18.57 0.45 -21.54
CA HIS A 80 19.08 -0.53 -20.58
C HIS A 80 18.38 -0.39 -19.23
N ALA A 81 18.20 -1.50 -18.52
CA ALA A 81 17.63 -1.49 -17.17
C ALA A 81 18.65 -1.00 -16.13
N CYS A 82 18.29 -0.03 -15.30
CA CYS A 82 19.09 0.37 -14.12
C CYS A 82 18.87 -0.56 -12.92
N ILE A 83 17.68 -1.19 -12.84
CA ILE A 83 17.17 -1.81 -11.62
C ILE A 83 16.62 -3.20 -11.96
N LEU A 84 16.76 -4.15 -11.01
CA LEU A 84 16.11 -5.45 -11.07
C LEU A 84 14.59 -5.29 -10.94
N GLY A 85 13.85 -5.71 -11.96
CA GLY A 85 12.41 -5.50 -11.98
C GLY A 85 11.68 -6.12 -13.16
N ARG A 86 10.38 -5.89 -13.20
CA ARG A 86 9.54 -6.30 -14.33
C ARG A 86 9.41 -5.13 -15.28
N VAL A 87 9.62 -5.36 -16.57
CA VAL A 87 9.38 -4.35 -17.60
C VAL A 87 7.87 -4.23 -17.80
N ASN A 88 7.37 -3.00 -17.67
CA ASN A 88 5.98 -2.67 -17.90
C ASN A 88 5.88 -1.67 -19.06
N TYR A 89 4.98 -1.98 -19.99
CA TYR A 89 4.63 -1.15 -21.13
C TYR A 89 3.25 -0.53 -20.86
N ILE A 90 3.18 0.80 -20.74
CA ILE A 90 1.93 1.54 -20.63
C ILE A 90 1.85 2.49 -21.83
N ASN A 91 1.02 2.15 -22.81
CA ASN A 91 0.95 2.86 -24.10
C ASN A 91 2.34 2.92 -24.74
N LYS A 92 2.91 4.12 -24.85
CA LYS A 92 4.27 4.35 -25.35
C LYS A 92 5.31 4.43 -24.24
N LEU A 93 4.92 4.50 -22.97
CA LEU A 93 5.87 4.63 -21.86
C LEU A 93 6.37 3.25 -21.43
N ILE A 94 7.69 3.11 -21.31
CA ILE A 94 8.32 1.90 -20.79
C ILE A 94 9.05 2.25 -19.52
N TYR A 95 8.84 1.46 -18.49
CA TYR A 95 9.57 1.60 -17.24
C TYR A 95 9.78 0.23 -16.62
N VAL A 96 10.76 0.18 -15.71
CA VAL A 96 11.05 -1.03 -14.94
C VAL A 96 10.45 -0.86 -13.56
N GLU A 97 9.48 -1.71 -13.23
CA GLU A 97 8.89 -1.79 -11.90
C GLU A 97 9.81 -2.63 -10.99
N PRO A 98 10.40 -2.05 -9.93
CA PRO A 98 11.33 -2.76 -9.06
C PRO A 98 10.61 -3.86 -8.26
N LEU A 99 11.28 -5.02 -8.07
CA LEU A 99 10.72 -6.11 -7.26
C LEU A 99 10.56 -5.73 -5.78
N LYS A 100 11.48 -4.91 -5.27
CA LYS A 100 11.46 -4.37 -3.90
C LYS A 100 11.86 -2.91 -3.96
N GLY A 101 11.18 -2.09 -3.17
CA GLY A 101 11.48 -0.66 -3.09
C GLY A 101 10.82 -0.01 -1.88
N LYS A 102 11.27 1.19 -1.55
CA LYS A 102 10.58 2.09 -0.61
C LYS A 102 9.47 2.86 -1.34
N TYR A 103 8.56 3.42 -0.56
CA TYR A 103 7.43 4.16 -1.10
C TYR A 103 7.90 5.42 -1.83
N THR A 104 7.49 5.58 -3.08
CA THR A 104 7.86 6.72 -3.93
C THR A 104 6.81 7.83 -3.88
N GLY A 105 5.55 7.48 -3.62
CA GLY A 105 4.43 8.40 -3.53
C GLY A 105 3.86 8.80 -4.89
N SER A 106 2.54 8.85 -4.97
CA SER A 106 1.81 9.49 -6.06
C SER A 106 0.91 10.59 -5.50
N VAL A 107 0.65 11.62 -6.30
CA VAL A 107 -0.24 12.72 -5.91
C VAL A 107 -1.66 12.18 -5.71
N GLY A 108 -2.28 12.52 -4.58
CA GLY A 108 -3.61 12.02 -4.19
C GLY A 108 -3.60 10.73 -3.37
N ASP A 109 -2.45 10.13 -3.12
CA ASP A 109 -2.37 8.92 -2.29
C ASP A 109 -2.71 9.24 -0.82
N LEU A 110 -3.57 8.39 -0.23
CA LEU A 110 -3.82 8.39 1.21
C LEU A 110 -2.69 7.63 1.92
N LEU A 111 -2.11 8.25 2.93
CA LEU A 111 -1.04 7.66 3.73
C LEU A 111 -1.20 7.93 5.22
N VAL A 112 -0.57 7.08 6.01
CA VAL A 112 -0.46 7.23 7.44
C VAL A 112 0.99 7.52 7.77
N GLY A 113 1.25 8.57 8.53
CA GLY A 113 2.60 8.99 8.88
C GLY A 113 2.74 9.24 10.37
N LYS A 114 3.97 9.19 10.86
CA LYS A 114 4.31 9.53 12.24
C LYS A 114 5.06 10.87 12.26
N ILE A 115 4.68 11.79 13.13
CA ILE A 115 5.38 13.07 13.24
C ILE A 115 6.73 12.81 13.91
N LYS A 116 7.81 13.16 13.22
CA LYS A 116 9.18 13.01 13.73
C LYS A 116 9.61 14.24 14.50
N ASP A 117 9.44 15.41 13.91
CA ASP A 117 9.88 16.68 14.48
C ASP A 117 9.13 17.88 13.87
N ILE A 118 9.31 19.06 14.45
CA ILE A 118 8.74 20.33 14.01
C ILE A 118 9.88 21.27 13.63
N SER A 119 9.86 21.82 12.42
CA SER A 119 10.89 22.74 11.93
C SER A 119 10.29 23.76 10.98
N ASN A 120 10.63 25.04 11.17
CA ASN A 120 10.35 26.15 10.25
C ASN A 120 8.92 26.12 9.67
N ASP A 121 7.89 26.26 10.50
CA ASP A 121 6.45 26.24 10.14
C ASP A 121 5.89 24.93 9.57
N LYS A 122 6.67 23.84 9.62
CA LYS A 122 6.31 22.53 9.08
C LYS A 122 6.56 21.42 10.08
N TRP A 123 5.76 20.37 9.97
CA TRP A 123 6.03 19.07 10.59
C TRP A 123 6.81 18.20 9.61
N ILE A 124 7.86 17.56 10.13
CA ILE A 124 8.58 16.51 9.43
C ILE A 124 7.85 15.20 9.73
N VAL A 125 7.36 14.54 8.69
CA VAL A 125 6.54 13.33 8.83
C VAL A 125 7.29 12.13 8.28
N GLU A 126 7.35 11.07 9.07
CA GLU A 126 7.89 9.78 8.69
C GLU A 126 6.81 8.93 7.99
N ILE A 127 7.04 8.64 6.71
CA ILE A 127 6.13 7.88 5.83
C ILE A 127 6.75 6.54 5.38
N GLY A 128 8.04 6.30 5.62
CA GLY A 128 8.74 5.12 5.10
C GLY A 128 9.16 5.25 3.63
N SER A 129 9.12 6.47 3.08
CA SER A 129 9.68 6.81 1.76
C SER A 129 11.20 6.99 1.80
N TYR A 130 11.85 7.02 0.64
CA TYR A 130 13.22 7.52 0.49
C TYR A 130 13.27 9.05 0.60
N CYS A 131 12.19 9.72 0.20
CA CYS A 131 12.05 11.16 0.26
C CYS A 131 11.60 11.65 1.63
N ARG A 132 12.01 12.88 1.96
CA ARG A 132 11.46 13.59 3.12
C ARG A 132 10.04 14.03 2.82
N ALA A 133 9.18 13.95 3.83
CA ALA A 133 7.82 14.43 3.75
C ALA A 133 7.57 15.55 4.76
N PHE A 134 6.95 16.61 4.27
CA PHE A 134 6.62 17.78 5.08
C PHE A 134 5.13 18.06 5.04
N LEU A 135 4.59 18.39 6.20
CA LEU A 135 3.25 18.93 6.36
C LEU A 135 3.39 20.37 6.85
N SER A 136 3.03 21.36 6.04
CA SER A 136 3.07 22.74 6.50
C SER A 136 1.84 23.07 7.34
N ILE A 137 1.99 23.97 8.33
CA ILE A 137 0.86 24.62 9.00
C ILE A 137 -0.14 25.18 7.96
N SER A 138 0.43 25.74 6.88
CA SER A 138 -0.08 25.89 5.50
C SER A 138 -1.31 25.08 5.07
N GLN A 139 -1.18 23.79 5.30
CA GLN A 139 -1.91 22.72 4.62
C GLN A 139 -2.72 21.89 5.60
N THR A 140 -2.69 22.28 6.87
CA THR A 140 -3.47 21.65 7.94
C THR A 140 -4.78 22.38 8.17
N ASN A 141 -5.77 21.61 8.62
CA ASN A 141 -7.06 22.13 9.02
C ASN A 141 -7.02 22.38 10.54
N ILE A 142 -6.68 23.62 10.91
CA ILE A 142 -6.44 24.03 12.31
C ILE A 142 -7.74 24.61 12.92
N SER A 143 -8.73 24.93 12.10
CA SER A 143 -9.93 25.65 12.54
C SER A 143 -11.22 24.87 12.26
N ILE A 144 -12.01 24.70 13.32
CA ILE A 144 -13.35 24.08 13.36
C ILE A 144 -14.36 24.84 12.46
N PHE A 145 -14.06 26.09 12.11
CA PHE A 145 -14.82 26.90 11.16
C PHE A 145 -13.85 27.43 10.10
N SER A 146 -14.19 27.26 8.82
CA SER A 146 -13.30 27.54 7.70
C SER A 146 -12.96 29.03 7.54
N GLN A 147 -11.75 29.29 7.02
CA GLN A 147 -11.14 30.58 6.64
C GLN A 147 -10.78 31.55 7.79
N ARG A 148 -10.04 31.07 8.78
CA ARG A 148 -9.24 31.95 9.65
C ARG A 148 -7.90 32.30 8.97
N ILE A 149 -7.51 33.58 9.03
CA ILE A 149 -6.15 34.01 8.66
C ILE A 149 -5.19 33.47 9.71
N ARG A 150 -4.15 32.74 9.25
CA ARG A 150 -3.13 32.19 10.16
C ARG A 150 -2.28 33.32 10.72
N LEU A 151 -2.14 33.33 12.04
CA LEU A 151 -1.36 34.30 12.79
C LEU A 151 -0.03 33.69 13.23
N TYR A 152 0.94 34.54 13.57
CA TYR A 152 2.23 34.09 14.11
C TYR A 152 2.08 33.25 15.40
N ASN A 153 1.06 33.54 16.21
CA ASN A 153 0.71 32.75 17.38
C ASN A 153 0.36 31.28 17.04
N ASP A 154 -0.16 31.01 15.84
CA ASP A 154 -0.49 29.65 15.41
C ASP A 154 0.79 28.85 15.11
N VAL A 155 1.86 29.51 14.65
CA VAL A 155 3.19 28.91 14.43
C VAL A 155 3.83 28.52 15.77
N ILE A 156 3.72 29.39 16.78
CA ILE A 156 4.20 29.09 18.13
C ILE A 156 3.44 27.89 18.73
N ASN A 157 2.11 27.85 18.51
CA ASN A 157 1.25 26.81 19.06
C ASN A 157 1.18 25.52 18.21
N MET A 158 2.07 25.35 17.23
CA MET A 158 2.11 24.14 16.39
C MET A 158 2.24 22.84 17.20
N ILE A 159 2.99 22.89 18.29
CA ILE A 159 3.19 21.73 19.18
C ILE A 159 1.91 21.26 19.87
N HIS A 160 0.91 22.14 19.99
CA HIS A 160 -0.39 21.78 20.57
C HIS A 160 -1.30 21.07 19.57
N ILE A 161 -1.10 21.30 18.26
CA ILE A 161 -1.86 20.62 17.20
C ILE A 161 -1.35 19.19 17.03
N TYR A 162 -0.04 19.07 16.85
CA TYR A 162 0.64 17.84 16.48
C TYR A 162 1.95 17.75 17.25
N LYS A 163 2.05 16.75 18.13
CA LYS A 163 3.24 16.50 18.94
C LYS A 163 4.18 15.52 18.21
N PRO A 164 5.49 15.55 18.50
CA PRO A 164 6.37 14.46 18.12
C PRO A 164 5.78 13.11 18.57
N ASP A 165 5.94 12.10 17.72
CA ASP A 165 5.35 10.77 17.84
C ASP A 165 3.84 10.62 17.63
N ASP A 166 3.09 11.71 17.41
CA ASP A 166 1.69 11.60 16.99
C ASP A 166 1.59 10.94 15.60
N VAL A 167 0.57 10.09 15.44
CA VAL A 167 0.26 9.43 14.16
C VAL A 167 -0.83 10.22 13.46
N ILE A 168 -0.65 10.47 12.16
CA ILE A 168 -1.57 11.26 11.34
C ILE A 168 -1.98 10.50 10.08
N ALA A 169 -3.22 10.70 9.66
CA ALA A 169 -3.67 10.39 8.31
C ALA A 169 -3.57 11.66 7.46
N CYS A 170 -2.95 11.56 6.30
CA CYS A 170 -2.79 12.69 5.38
C CYS A 170 -2.74 12.23 3.92
N GLU A 171 -2.87 13.19 3.01
CA GLU A 171 -2.84 12.94 1.57
C GLU A 171 -1.68 13.70 0.91
N ILE A 172 -1.07 13.10 -0.11
CA ILE A 172 -0.03 13.76 -0.90
C ILE A 172 -0.66 14.86 -1.74
N GLN A 173 -0.35 16.12 -1.42
CA GLN A 173 -0.83 17.26 -2.21
C GLN A 173 -0.03 17.40 -3.51
N ARG A 174 1.30 17.32 -3.39
CA ARG A 174 2.23 17.47 -4.50
C ARG A 174 3.59 16.89 -4.14
N ILE A 175 4.36 16.55 -5.16
CA ILE A 175 5.75 16.11 -5.05
C ILE A 175 6.59 17.19 -5.74
N SER A 176 7.57 17.74 -5.03
CA SER A 176 8.49 18.72 -5.58
C SER A 176 9.43 18.08 -6.60
N THR A 177 10.06 18.88 -7.46
CA THR A 177 11.09 18.43 -8.41
C THR A 177 12.24 17.68 -7.73
N ASP A 178 12.55 18.08 -6.50
CA ASP A 178 13.63 17.49 -5.68
C ASP A 178 13.19 16.15 -5.03
N GLY A 179 12.01 15.64 -5.37
CA GLY A 179 11.40 14.43 -4.79
C GLY A 179 10.74 14.65 -3.42
N THR A 180 10.88 15.82 -2.81
CA THR A 180 10.28 16.12 -1.51
C THR A 180 8.75 16.02 -1.57
N ILE A 181 8.15 15.26 -0.65
CA ILE A 181 6.72 15.01 -0.59
C ILE A 181 6.05 16.08 0.27
N ILE A 182 5.05 16.77 -0.28
CA ILE A 182 4.30 17.80 0.43
C ILE A 182 2.90 17.26 0.72
N LEU A 183 2.58 17.19 2.02
CA LEU A 183 1.35 16.61 2.54
C LEU A 183 0.30 17.68 2.85
N HIS A 184 -0.96 17.25 2.92
CA HIS A 184 -2.03 18.09 3.44
C HIS A 184 -3.07 17.28 4.20
N THR A 185 -3.80 17.96 5.10
CA THR A 185 -4.87 17.37 5.92
C THR A 185 -6.12 18.26 5.87
N ARG A 186 -6.47 18.76 4.67
CA ARG A 186 -7.58 19.72 4.53
C ARG A 186 -8.96 19.09 4.78
N SER A 187 -9.11 17.80 4.51
CA SER A 187 -10.38 17.10 4.69
C SER A 187 -10.57 16.64 6.14
N SER A 188 -11.79 16.69 6.66
CA SER A 188 -12.14 16.27 8.03
C SER A 188 -12.03 14.76 8.28
N ILE A 189 -11.77 13.98 7.22
CA ILE A 189 -11.40 12.55 7.32
C ILE A 189 -9.91 12.36 7.64
N TYR A 190 -9.09 13.41 7.50
CA TYR A 190 -7.66 13.42 7.74
C TYR A 190 -7.33 14.18 9.02
N GLY A 191 -6.16 13.90 9.59
CA GLY A 191 -5.69 14.55 10.81
C GLY A 191 -5.09 13.57 11.81
N LYS A 192 -5.11 13.96 13.09
CA LYS A 192 -4.56 13.15 14.19
C LYS A 192 -5.36 11.87 14.37
N LEU A 193 -4.66 10.75 14.43
CA LEU A 193 -5.22 9.44 14.71
C LEU A 193 -5.02 9.11 16.19
N SER A 194 -6.09 8.70 16.86
CA SER A 194 -6.08 8.32 18.28
C SER A 194 -6.80 6.98 18.48
N ASN A 195 -6.68 6.41 19.69
CA ASN A 195 -7.40 5.21 20.12
C ASN A 195 -7.23 3.99 19.18
N GLY A 196 -5.99 3.74 18.75
CA GLY A 196 -5.67 2.68 17.80
C GLY A 196 -4.23 2.20 17.87
N VAL A 197 -3.89 1.33 16.92
CA VAL A 197 -2.58 0.68 16.77
C VAL A 197 -2.07 0.91 15.36
N LEU A 198 -0.80 1.30 15.24
CA LEU A 198 -0.08 1.41 13.98
C LEU A 198 0.62 0.09 13.67
N ILE A 199 0.48 -0.40 12.44
CA ILE A 199 1.22 -1.54 11.89
C ILE A 199 1.94 -1.08 10.64
N ILE A 200 3.23 -1.39 10.56
CA ILE A 200 4.04 -1.13 9.36
C ILE A 200 4.14 -2.43 8.58
N VAL A 201 3.75 -2.39 7.31
CA VAL A 201 3.82 -3.50 6.36
C VAL A 201 4.59 -3.07 5.11
N PRO A 202 5.15 -4.02 4.33
CA PRO A 202 5.69 -3.70 3.01
C PRO A 202 4.63 -3.09 2.11
N GLN A 203 4.91 -1.92 1.54
CA GLN A 203 3.99 -1.20 0.64
C GLN A 203 3.50 -2.03 -0.56
N THR A 204 4.30 -2.99 -1.03
CA THR A 204 3.98 -3.85 -2.19
C THR A 204 2.75 -4.72 -1.96
N LEU A 205 2.35 -4.93 -0.70
CA LEU A 205 1.17 -5.73 -0.35
C LEU A 205 -0.13 -4.91 -0.39
N ILE A 206 -0.05 -3.59 -0.45
CA ILE A 206 -1.21 -2.69 -0.46
C ILE A 206 -1.46 -2.29 -1.91
N HIS A 207 -2.64 -2.63 -2.42
CA HIS A 207 -3.07 -2.19 -3.74
C HIS A 207 -3.76 -0.83 -3.68
N ASN A 208 -3.63 -0.10 -4.78
CA ASN A 208 -4.43 1.10 -5.00
C ASN A 208 -5.91 0.72 -5.16
N GLN A 209 -6.78 1.33 -4.36
CA GLN A 209 -8.22 1.09 -4.33
C GLN A 209 -8.96 2.43 -4.25
N LYS A 210 -10.23 2.46 -4.69
CA LYS A 210 -11.04 3.70 -4.61
C LYS A 210 -11.24 4.20 -3.19
N LYS A 211 -11.20 3.30 -2.20
CA LYS A 211 -11.35 3.60 -0.78
C LYS A 211 -10.25 2.89 -0.02
N HIS A 212 -9.63 3.62 0.90
CA HIS A 212 -8.57 3.11 1.79
C HIS A 212 -9.00 3.13 3.26
N ILE A 213 -10.17 3.70 3.57
CA ILE A 213 -10.75 3.74 4.91
C ILE A 213 -11.95 2.79 4.93
N PHE A 214 -11.93 1.82 5.83
CA PHE A 214 -13.01 0.85 5.99
C PHE A 214 -13.43 0.73 7.44
N VAL A 215 -14.72 0.47 7.67
CA VAL A 215 -15.27 0.17 9.00
C VAL A 215 -15.85 -1.23 8.92
N PHE A 216 -15.31 -2.13 9.74
CA PHE A 216 -15.78 -3.50 9.86
C PHE A 216 -17.05 -3.57 10.71
N PRO A 217 -17.93 -4.57 10.49
CA PRO A 217 -19.10 -4.81 11.33
C PRO A 217 -18.78 -5.04 12.82
N CYS A 218 -17.54 -5.39 13.15
CA CYS A 218 -17.06 -5.62 14.51
C CYS A 218 -16.69 -4.34 15.29
N ASN A 219 -17.17 -3.19 14.83
CA ASN A 219 -16.90 -1.87 15.41
C ASN A 219 -15.39 -1.55 15.45
N VAL A 220 -14.69 -1.85 14.36
CA VAL A 220 -13.26 -1.54 14.16
C VAL A 220 -13.11 -0.81 12.83
N GLN A 221 -12.35 0.29 12.85
CA GLN A 221 -11.98 1.05 11.66
C GLN A 221 -10.54 0.71 11.28
N ILE A 222 -10.29 0.58 9.98
CA ILE A 222 -8.96 0.42 9.40
C ILE A 222 -8.70 1.51 8.37
N ILE A 223 -7.47 2.04 8.38
CA ILE A 223 -6.96 2.96 7.38
C ILE A 223 -5.74 2.28 6.74
N LEU A 224 -5.84 1.97 5.46
CA LEU A 224 -4.80 1.33 4.66
C LEU A 224 -4.01 2.43 3.93
N GLY A 225 -2.94 2.93 4.55
CA GLY A 225 -2.05 3.89 3.89
C GLY A 225 -1.27 3.24 2.75
N MET A 226 -1.20 3.88 1.58
CA MET A 226 -0.48 3.36 0.40
C MET A 226 1.02 3.17 0.63
N ASN A 227 1.57 3.83 1.64
CA ASN A 227 2.95 3.70 2.07
C ASN A 227 3.26 2.42 2.88
N GLY A 228 2.27 1.57 3.14
CA GLY A 228 2.45 0.39 4.00
C GLY A 228 2.12 0.66 5.47
N TYR A 229 1.71 1.87 5.85
CA TYR A 229 1.38 2.18 7.23
C TYR A 229 -0.13 2.00 7.40
N ILE A 230 -0.50 1.05 8.25
CA ILE A 230 -1.89 0.67 8.50
C ILE A 230 -2.25 1.09 9.91
N TRP A 231 -3.34 1.86 10.03
CA TRP A 231 -3.90 2.24 11.32
C TRP A 231 -5.17 1.47 11.60
N ILE A 232 -5.28 0.88 12.79
CA ILE A 232 -6.46 0.13 13.23
C ILE A 232 -6.96 0.78 14.52
N SER A 233 -8.19 1.28 14.53
CA SER A 233 -8.77 1.97 15.68
C SER A 233 -10.21 1.56 15.95
N SER A 234 -10.73 1.98 17.09
CA SER A 234 -12.19 2.11 17.23
C SER A 234 -12.71 3.12 16.20
N PRO A 235 -13.89 2.91 15.59
CA PRO A 235 -14.48 3.88 14.69
C PRO A 235 -14.71 5.20 15.41
N ILE A 236 -14.35 6.29 14.72
CA ILE A 236 -14.61 7.65 15.19
C ILE A 236 -16.13 7.83 15.24
N LYS A 237 -16.68 8.07 16.43
CA LYS A 237 -18.09 8.44 16.61
C LYS A 237 -18.27 9.84 16.03
N LYS A 238 -18.67 9.93 14.77
CA LYS A 238 -19.12 11.22 14.20
C LYS A 238 -20.53 11.46 14.70
N SER A 239 -20.74 12.51 15.49
CA SER A 239 -22.09 13.04 15.76
C SER A 239 -22.75 13.34 14.42
N LYS A 240 -23.99 12.87 14.23
CA LYS A 240 -24.70 12.98 12.95
C LYS A 240 -25.13 14.41 12.59
N ASP A 241 -25.02 15.37 13.51
CA ASP A 241 -25.63 16.70 13.38
C ASP A 241 -24.66 17.85 13.18
N THR A 242 -23.40 17.54 12.88
CA THR A 242 -22.41 18.58 12.64
C THR A 242 -22.05 18.57 11.14
N ASN A 243 -22.18 19.73 10.49
CA ASN A 243 -21.64 20.01 9.15
C ASN A 243 -20.30 19.26 8.95
N PRO A 244 -19.97 18.83 7.72
CA PRO A 244 -18.68 18.15 7.45
C PRO A 244 -17.45 18.97 7.86
N ASN A 245 -17.61 20.26 8.17
CA ASN A 245 -16.58 21.16 8.70
C ASN A 245 -16.63 21.38 10.21
N SER A 246 -17.74 21.10 10.90
CA SER A 246 -17.82 21.24 12.35
C SER A 246 -17.38 19.93 13.01
N VAL A 247 -16.16 19.93 13.54
CA VAL A 247 -15.71 18.92 14.49
C VAL A 247 -16.04 19.45 15.89
N ASP A 248 -16.55 18.56 16.74
CA ASP A 248 -16.96 18.85 18.12
C ASP A 248 -15.89 19.67 18.87
N GLN A 249 -16.34 20.55 19.75
CA GLN A 249 -15.54 21.42 20.63
C GLN A 249 -14.52 20.67 21.53
N ASN A 250 -14.42 19.35 21.43
CA ASN A 250 -13.57 18.47 22.24
C ASN A 250 -12.25 18.10 21.56
N ILE A 251 -11.69 18.94 20.69
CA ILE A 251 -10.29 18.77 20.23
C ILE A 251 -9.30 19.05 21.39
N GLU A 252 -9.75 19.72 22.45
CA GLU A 252 -8.89 20.12 23.58
C GLU A 252 -8.56 19.02 24.57
N GLU A 253 -9.25 17.87 24.54
CA GLU A 253 -8.91 16.78 25.44
C GLU A 253 -8.46 15.56 24.64
N ASN A 254 -7.14 15.29 24.69
CA ASN A 254 -6.55 13.97 24.47
C ASN A 254 -7.09 12.96 25.52
N LYS A 255 -8.41 12.90 25.74
CA LYS A 255 -9.03 11.86 26.54
C LYS A 255 -9.06 10.63 25.67
N PHE A 256 -8.13 9.72 25.93
CA PHE A 256 -8.26 8.34 25.51
C PHE A 256 -9.67 7.88 25.87
N GLU A 257 -10.49 7.62 24.85
CA GLU A 257 -11.84 7.14 25.09
C GLU A 257 -11.71 5.74 25.69
N HIS A 258 -12.57 5.43 26.67
CA HIS A 258 -12.61 4.09 27.21
C HIS A 258 -13.17 3.12 26.16
N VAL A 259 -12.27 2.47 25.42
CA VAL A 259 -12.64 1.46 24.41
C VAL A 259 -13.02 0.16 25.12
N ASP A 260 -14.15 -0.43 24.73
CA ASP A 260 -14.62 -1.71 25.27
C ASP A 260 -13.62 -2.86 25.05
N HIS A 261 -13.58 -3.82 25.98
CA HIS A 261 -12.69 -4.97 25.92
C HIS A 261 -12.93 -5.82 24.66
N THR A 262 -14.19 -5.92 24.20
CA THR A 262 -14.53 -6.64 22.97
C THR A 262 -13.90 -5.97 21.75
N THR A 263 -13.99 -4.65 21.65
CA THR A 263 -13.37 -3.89 20.55
C THR A 263 -11.85 -4.02 20.58
N ARG A 264 -11.20 -3.94 21.75
CA ARG A 264 -9.76 -4.15 21.89
C ARG A 264 -9.33 -5.57 21.45
N LYS A 265 -10.13 -6.58 21.79
CA LYS A 265 -9.93 -7.96 21.33
C LYS A 265 -10.01 -8.04 19.80
N ASN A 266 -11.01 -7.40 19.18
CA ASN A 266 -11.19 -7.39 17.73
C ASN A 266 -10.03 -6.68 17.01
N ILE A 267 -9.57 -5.54 17.53
CA ILE A 267 -8.38 -4.82 17.03
C ILE A 267 -7.15 -5.73 17.05
N SER A 268 -6.96 -6.48 18.15
CA SER A 268 -5.84 -7.42 18.30
C SER A 268 -5.91 -8.59 17.30
N ILE A 269 -7.12 -9.13 17.05
CA ILE A 269 -7.33 -10.19 16.06
C ILE A 269 -6.99 -9.69 14.65
N ILE A 270 -7.54 -8.53 14.25
CA ILE A 270 -7.29 -7.94 12.92
C ILE A 270 -5.80 -7.62 12.74
N THR A 271 -5.15 -7.10 13.78
CA THR A 271 -3.70 -6.87 13.80
C THR A 271 -2.92 -8.14 13.50
N ASN A 272 -3.29 -9.26 14.14
CA ASN A 272 -2.62 -10.53 13.94
C ASN A 272 -2.92 -11.15 12.56
N ILE A 273 -4.13 -10.97 12.02
CA ILE A 273 -4.47 -11.36 10.64
C ILE A 273 -3.59 -10.59 9.64
N ILE A 274 -3.38 -9.30 9.84
CA ILE A 274 -2.52 -8.52 8.93
C ILE A 274 -1.07 -9.01 9.02
N LYS A 275 -0.55 -9.26 10.23
CA LYS A 275 0.79 -9.87 10.41
C LYS A 275 0.90 -11.22 9.71
N LEU A 276 -0.15 -12.03 9.75
CA LEU A 276 -0.23 -13.30 9.03
C LEU A 276 -0.11 -13.08 7.52
N LEU A 277 -0.93 -12.20 6.94
CA LEU A 277 -0.91 -11.91 5.50
C LEU A 277 0.47 -11.41 5.03
N VAL A 278 1.12 -10.57 5.84
CA VAL A 278 2.48 -10.08 5.57
C VAL A 278 3.49 -11.21 5.53
N LYS A 279 3.43 -12.15 6.49
CA LYS A 279 4.35 -13.29 6.56
C LYS A 279 4.32 -14.15 5.29
N TYR A 280 3.15 -14.31 4.67
CA TYR A 280 2.97 -15.10 3.45
C TYR A 280 2.96 -14.26 2.16
N HIS A 281 3.33 -12.98 2.24
CA HIS A 281 3.33 -12.07 1.09
C HIS A 281 1.99 -12.04 0.32
N ILE A 282 0.87 -12.13 1.03
CA ILE A 282 -0.46 -12.01 0.44
C ILE A 282 -0.92 -10.56 0.47
N ASN A 283 -1.55 -10.15 -0.61
CA ASN A 283 -2.07 -8.81 -0.78
C ASN A 283 -3.19 -8.50 0.22
N ILE A 284 -3.11 -7.31 0.83
CA ILE A 284 -3.98 -6.88 1.91
C ILE A 284 -5.18 -6.15 1.30
N ASN A 285 -6.34 -6.80 1.34
CA ASN A 285 -7.63 -6.24 0.92
C ASN A 285 -8.64 -6.33 2.06
N TYR A 286 -9.62 -5.41 2.07
CA TYR A 286 -10.72 -5.44 3.03
C TYR A 286 -11.45 -6.79 3.05
N ASP A 287 -11.81 -7.32 1.88
CA ASP A 287 -12.55 -8.58 1.76
C ASP A 287 -11.76 -9.78 2.29
N THR A 288 -10.43 -9.79 2.07
CA THR A 288 -9.53 -10.83 2.57
C THR A 288 -9.50 -10.84 4.08
N ILE A 289 -9.31 -9.66 4.69
CA ILE A 289 -9.29 -9.51 6.15
C ILE A 289 -10.66 -9.90 6.72
N ASN A 290 -11.75 -9.43 6.12
CA ASN A 290 -13.11 -9.71 6.60
C ASN A 290 -13.43 -11.21 6.57
N LYS A 291 -13.11 -11.91 5.47
CA LYS A 291 -13.34 -13.35 5.33
C LYS A 291 -12.56 -14.15 6.39
N ILE A 292 -11.27 -13.83 6.58
CA ILE A 292 -10.43 -14.49 7.59
C ILE A 292 -10.94 -14.18 8.99
N TYR A 293 -11.33 -12.94 9.26
CA TYR A 293 -11.87 -12.52 10.55
C TYR A 293 -13.15 -13.29 10.89
N VAL A 294 -14.13 -13.34 9.99
CA VAL A 294 -15.40 -14.07 10.20
C VAL A 294 -15.13 -15.54 10.50
N HIS A 295 -14.30 -16.20 9.68
CA HIS A 295 -13.93 -17.60 9.87
C HIS A 295 -13.21 -17.84 11.21
N TYR A 296 -12.38 -16.90 11.65
CA TYR A 296 -11.69 -16.98 12.94
C TYR A 296 -12.65 -16.84 14.11
N THR A 297 -13.60 -15.89 14.03
CA THR A 297 -14.60 -15.65 15.08
C THR A 297 -15.68 -16.71 15.18
N SER A 298 -15.92 -17.50 14.12
CA SER A 298 -16.84 -18.65 14.19
C SER A 298 -16.37 -19.71 15.21
N ASN A 299 -15.08 -19.77 15.50
CA ASN A 299 -14.51 -20.67 16.50
C ASN A 299 -14.38 -19.94 17.85
N THR A 300 -15.34 -20.17 18.74
CA THR A 300 -15.46 -19.49 20.06
C THR A 300 -14.28 -19.72 21.00
N ASN A 301 -13.53 -20.82 20.83
CA ASN A 301 -12.41 -21.20 21.70
C ASN A 301 -11.08 -20.50 21.36
N ASN A 302 -11.03 -19.70 20.30
CA ASN A 302 -9.79 -19.12 19.83
C ASN A 302 -9.38 -17.88 20.64
N THR A 303 -8.20 -17.92 21.25
CA THR A 303 -7.55 -16.74 21.84
C THR A 303 -6.94 -15.85 20.75
N PRO A 304 -6.85 -14.52 20.89
CA PRO A 304 -6.29 -13.65 19.84
C PRO A 304 -4.87 -14.03 19.39
N SER A 305 -4.06 -14.61 20.29
CA SER A 305 -2.69 -15.06 20.00
C SER A 305 -2.62 -16.38 19.22
N TYR A 306 -3.70 -17.16 19.20
CA TYR A 306 -3.70 -18.49 18.60
C TYR A 306 -3.42 -18.46 17.10
N ILE A 307 -3.87 -17.41 16.40
CA ILE A 307 -3.64 -17.23 14.95
C ILE A 307 -2.16 -17.07 14.56
N LEU A 308 -1.30 -16.63 15.48
CA LEU A 308 0.12 -16.44 15.22
C LEU A 308 0.92 -17.75 15.31
N LYS A 309 0.33 -18.83 15.85
CA LYS A 309 1.00 -20.14 15.92
C LYS A 309 1.17 -20.71 14.49
N PRO A 310 2.37 -21.19 14.11
CA PRO A 310 2.66 -21.61 12.72
C PRO A 310 1.65 -22.61 12.14
N TYR A 311 1.33 -23.68 12.88
CA TYR A 311 0.38 -24.72 12.43
C TYR A 311 -1.02 -24.17 12.15
N VAL A 312 -1.46 -23.19 12.95
CA VAL A 312 -2.76 -22.54 12.82
C VAL A 312 -2.72 -21.60 11.62
N ALA A 313 -1.71 -20.73 11.58
CA ALA A 313 -1.43 -19.82 10.48
C ALA A 313 -1.49 -20.53 9.12
N ASP A 314 -0.77 -21.63 8.96
CA ASP A 314 -0.73 -22.43 7.73
C ASP A 314 -2.11 -22.99 7.38
N SER A 315 -2.81 -23.62 8.34
CA SER A 315 -4.13 -24.21 8.11
C SER A 315 -5.19 -23.18 7.66
N TYR A 316 -5.22 -22.01 8.31
CA TYR A 316 -6.15 -20.94 7.93
C TYR A 316 -5.81 -20.35 6.56
N LEU A 317 -4.52 -20.25 6.23
CA LEU A 317 -4.07 -19.76 4.93
C LEU A 317 -4.43 -20.72 3.79
N PHE A 318 -4.15 -22.02 3.95
CA PHE A 318 -4.47 -23.02 2.94
C PHE A 318 -5.97 -23.11 2.70
N ASN A 319 -6.78 -23.06 3.77
CA ASN A 319 -8.23 -22.98 3.66
C ASN A 319 -8.69 -21.70 2.92
N TYR A 320 -8.03 -20.57 3.16
CA TYR A 320 -8.32 -19.33 2.45
C TYR A 320 -7.96 -19.43 0.96
N ILE A 321 -6.75 -19.91 0.63
CA ILE A 321 -6.28 -20.06 -0.75
C ILE A 321 -7.16 -21.04 -1.53
N ASP A 322 -7.51 -22.18 -0.95
CA ASP A 322 -8.37 -23.19 -1.58
C ASP A 322 -9.78 -22.63 -1.84
N LYS A 323 -10.39 -21.95 -0.86
CA LYS A 323 -11.68 -21.25 -1.06
C LYS A 323 -11.60 -20.14 -2.11
N PHE A 324 -10.50 -19.39 -2.14
CA PHE A 324 -10.28 -18.34 -3.14
C PHE A 324 -10.16 -18.92 -4.55
N ALA A 325 -9.39 -20.00 -4.71
CA ALA A 325 -9.23 -20.73 -5.96
C ALA A 325 -10.58 -21.30 -6.47
N ARG A 326 -11.39 -21.88 -5.58
CA ARG A 326 -12.73 -22.39 -5.90
C ARG A 326 -13.71 -21.29 -6.27
N SER A 327 -13.69 -20.14 -5.59
CA SER A 327 -14.56 -19.00 -5.91
C SER A 327 -14.30 -18.37 -7.28
N ASN A 328 -13.07 -18.50 -7.80
CA ASN A 328 -12.72 -18.11 -9.17
C ASN A 328 -13.08 -19.19 -10.21
N GLN A 329 -13.39 -20.42 -9.79
CA GLN A 329 -13.86 -21.49 -10.68
C GLN A 329 -15.40 -21.52 -10.83
N SER A 330 -16.16 -20.99 -9.87
CA SER A 330 -17.64 -20.96 -9.89
C SER A 330 -18.26 -19.96 -10.87
N TRP A 331 -17.47 -19.35 -11.75
CA TRP A 331 -17.89 -18.51 -12.89
C TRP A 331 -17.50 -19.18 -14.22
N GLY A 332 -17.68 -20.50 -14.31
CA GLY A 332 -17.79 -21.21 -15.58
C GLY A 332 -19.24 -21.19 -16.05
N PRO A 333 -19.53 -21.13 -17.36
CA PRO A 333 -20.90 -21.10 -17.85
C PRO A 333 -21.61 -22.37 -17.38
N THR A 334 -22.71 -22.19 -16.64
CA THR A 334 -23.75 -23.21 -16.57
C THR A 334 -24.18 -23.48 -18.00
N SER A 335 -23.74 -24.60 -18.54
CA SER A 335 -24.32 -25.19 -19.74
C SER A 335 -25.79 -25.49 -19.42
N THR A 336 -26.67 -24.57 -19.80
CA THR A 336 -28.07 -24.89 -20.02
C THR A 336 -28.14 -25.75 -21.27
N GLU A 337 -28.58 -26.99 -21.08
CA GLU A 337 -29.12 -27.86 -22.13
C GLU A 337 -30.27 -27.20 -22.88
#